data_AF-A0A9J7KUP9-F1
#
_entry.id   AF-A0A9J7KUP9-F1
#
_cell.length_a   1.000
_cell.length_b   1.000
_cell.length_c   1.000
_cell.angle_alpha   90.00
_cell.angle_beta   90.00
_cell.angle_gamma   90.00
#
_symmetry.space_group_name_H-M   'P 1'
#
loop_
_entity.id
_entity.type
_entity.pdbx_description
1 polymer ?
#
loop_
_entity_poly.entity_id
_entity_poly.type
_entity_poly.pdbx_seq_one_letter_code
_entity_poly.pdbx_strand_id
1 'polypeptide(L)'
;VTLCLRCGRKLPKDGEYCWRWTGFNYGLDLLVTYTNGLLFLRRNTTNRPCATSVSLQAQRQVYARVSVVSYDSSGELKYEKHTKMTKLSLGKDEETLLMTVDRQATFPLHVSVNFLYVPPPPSQSGTSQTKEPPSPAANQDRHVEGSL
;
A
#
# COMPACT_ATOMS: atom_id res chain seq x y z
N VAL A 1 9.21 12.16 -1.24
CA VAL A 1 10.22 11.10 -1.47
C VAL A 1 9.50 9.79 -1.76
N THR A 2 9.50 9.34 -3.01
CA THR A 2 8.78 8.15 -3.47
C THR A 2 9.58 6.91 -3.06
N LEU A 3 9.14 6.22 -2.00
CA LEU A 3 9.79 5.03 -1.46
C LEU A 3 9.55 3.83 -2.41
N CYS A 4 10.27 3.80 -3.54
CA CYS A 4 10.27 2.66 -4.45
C CYS A 4 11.05 1.52 -3.79
N LEU A 5 10.34 0.48 -3.36
CA LEU A 5 10.95 -0.73 -2.84
C LEU A 5 10.85 -1.80 -3.92
N ARG A 6 12.01 -2.17 -4.49
CA ARG A 6 12.14 -3.28 -5.44
C ARG A 6 12.25 -4.58 -4.68
N CYS A 7 11.28 -5.46 -4.87
CA CYS A 7 11.25 -6.80 -4.28
C CYS A 7 11.35 -7.82 -5.42
N GLY A 8 12.39 -8.63 -5.47
CA GLY A 8 12.58 -9.59 -6.55
C GLY A 8 12.87 -11.01 -6.08
N ARG A 9 12.65 -11.98 -6.95
CA ARG A 9 13.00 -13.38 -6.74
C ARG A 9 13.38 -14.03 -8.07
N LYS A 10 14.46 -14.82 -8.07
CA LYS A 10 14.76 -15.76 -9.15
C LYS A 10 14.05 -17.07 -8.87
N LEU A 11 13.22 -17.52 -9.80
CA LEU A 11 12.54 -18.81 -9.79
C LEU A 11 13.34 -19.73 -10.72
N PRO A 12 14.04 -20.76 -10.22
CA PRO A 12 14.94 -21.57 -11.03
C PRO A 12 14.22 -22.55 -11.97
N LYS A 13 13.02 -22.97 -11.60
CA LYS A 13 12.19 -23.94 -12.34
C LYS A 13 10.72 -23.71 -12.01
N ASP A 14 9.83 -24.36 -12.74
CA ASP A 14 8.42 -24.33 -12.39
C ASP A 14 8.15 -24.99 -11.03
N GLY A 15 7.14 -24.48 -10.34
CA GLY A 15 6.80 -24.89 -8.99
C GLY A 15 6.17 -23.76 -8.19
N GLU A 16 5.96 -24.00 -6.90
CA GLU A 16 5.36 -23.03 -5.99
C GLU A 16 6.43 -22.26 -5.23
N TYR A 17 6.30 -20.94 -5.25
CA TYR A 17 7.20 -20.05 -4.54
C TYR A 17 6.39 -19.03 -3.77
N CYS A 18 6.75 -18.81 -2.52
CA CYS A 18 6.21 -17.72 -1.73
C CYS A 18 7.39 -16.96 -1.11
N TRP A 19 7.36 -15.64 -1.22
CA TRP A 19 8.31 -14.79 -0.52
C TRP A 19 7.59 -13.61 0.10
N ARG A 20 8.15 -13.15 1.21
CA ARG A 20 7.54 -12.14 2.07
C ARG A 20 8.36 -10.88 2.06
N TRP A 21 7.68 -9.75 2.12
CA TRP A 21 8.27 -8.46 2.37
C TRP A 21 7.68 -7.87 3.65
N THR A 22 8.54 -7.69 4.65
CA THR A 22 8.21 -7.12 5.96
C THR A 22 9.23 -6.03 6.28
N GLY A 23 8.85 -4.98 7.02
CA GLY A 23 9.86 -4.25 7.78
C GLY A 23 9.62 -2.76 8.00
N PHE A 24 9.27 -1.97 6.99
CA PHE A 24 9.25 -0.50 7.16
C PHE A 24 8.24 0.11 6.20
N ASN A 25 7.02 0.40 6.65
CA ASN A 25 5.94 1.16 5.98
C ASN A 25 4.63 1.00 6.79
N TYR A 26 4.59 1.52 8.03
CA TYR A 26 3.37 1.50 8.87
C TYR A 26 2.76 0.10 9.11
N GLY A 27 3.61 -0.94 9.19
CA GLY A 27 3.18 -2.32 9.47
C GLY A 27 2.49 -3.04 8.31
N LEU A 28 2.75 -2.64 7.05
CA LEU A 28 2.31 -3.40 5.88
C LEU A 28 3.23 -4.63 5.66
N ASP A 29 2.63 -5.82 5.70
CA ASP A 29 3.27 -7.11 5.49
C ASP A 29 2.68 -7.74 4.23
N LEU A 30 3.51 -7.92 3.21
CA LEU A 30 3.09 -8.37 1.88
C LEU A 30 3.72 -9.73 1.57
N LEU A 31 2.89 -10.66 1.10
CA LEU A 31 3.31 -11.92 0.53
C LEU A 31 3.15 -11.87 -0.98
N VAL A 32 4.17 -12.28 -1.70
CA VAL A 32 4.08 -12.54 -3.13
C VAL A 32 4.19 -14.04 -3.34
N THR A 33 3.22 -14.59 -4.07
CA THR A 33 3.13 -16.02 -4.35
C THR A 33 3.16 -16.23 -5.85
N TYR A 34 4.00 -17.16 -6.31
CA TYR A 34 3.96 -17.73 -7.65
C TYR A 34 3.46 -19.17 -7.55
N THR A 35 2.41 -19.52 -8.27
CA THR A 35 1.95 -20.90 -8.44
C THR A 35 1.28 -21.04 -9.81
N ASN A 36 1.57 -22.11 -10.55
CA ASN A 36 0.95 -22.43 -11.84
C ASN A 36 0.94 -21.25 -12.85
N GLY A 37 2.04 -20.50 -12.93
CA GLY A 37 2.14 -19.33 -13.81
C GLY A 37 1.42 -18.08 -13.31
N LEU A 38 0.82 -18.09 -12.12
CA LEU A 38 0.08 -16.97 -11.55
C LEU A 38 0.89 -16.30 -10.45
N LEU A 39 1.00 -14.97 -10.51
CA LEU A 39 1.61 -14.14 -9.47
C LEU A 39 0.53 -13.42 -8.67
N PHE A 40 0.49 -13.68 -7.37
CA PHE A 40 -0.45 -13.07 -6.43
C PHE A 40 0.26 -12.15 -5.44
N LEU A 41 -0.47 -11.15 -4.96
CA LEU A 41 -0.10 -10.29 -3.85
C LEU A 41 -1.12 -10.45 -2.74
N ARG A 42 -0.66 -10.74 -1.53
CA ARG A 42 -1.50 -10.81 -0.34
C ARG A 42 -1.02 -9.84 0.72
N ARG A 43 -1.94 -9.13 1.37
CA ARG A 43 -1.64 -8.38 2.61
C ARG A 43 -1.76 -9.33 3.79
N ASN A 44 -0.66 -9.79 4.32
CA ASN A 44 -0.66 -10.73 5.43
C ASN A 44 -0.88 -10.02 6.77
N THR A 45 -1.87 -10.45 7.56
CA THR A 45 -2.16 -9.92 8.90
C THR A 45 -2.27 -10.97 10.01
N THR A 46 -2.46 -12.24 9.66
CA THR A 46 -2.85 -13.29 10.63
C THR A 46 -1.69 -13.92 11.45
N ASN A 47 -0.42 -13.60 11.17
CA ASN A 47 0.72 -14.37 11.76
C ASN A 47 1.73 -13.54 12.59
N ARG A 48 1.27 -12.61 13.44
CA ARG A 48 2.16 -11.83 14.33
C ARG A 48 1.63 -11.81 15.78
N PRO A 49 2.43 -12.26 16.77
CA PRO A 49 2.13 -12.12 18.21
C PRO A 49 2.28 -10.67 18.73
N CYS A 50 2.58 -9.71 17.86
CA CYS A 50 2.84 -8.32 18.24
C CYS A 50 1.87 -7.39 17.51
N ALA A 51 0.81 -6.97 18.21
CA ALA A 51 -0.28 -6.12 17.70
C ALA A 51 0.19 -4.76 17.13
N THR A 52 1.43 -4.34 17.43
CA THR A 52 2.02 -3.07 17.00
C THR A 52 2.81 -3.15 15.70
N SER A 53 3.12 -4.37 15.20
CA SER A 53 3.94 -4.57 14.00
C SER A 53 3.14 -4.64 12.70
N VAL A 54 1.82 -4.81 12.80
CA VAL A 54 0.92 -4.91 11.64
C VAL A 54 -0.10 -3.79 11.66
N SER A 55 -0.37 -3.28 10.48
CA SER A 55 -1.28 -2.16 10.35
C SER A 55 -2.73 -2.63 10.57
N LEU A 56 -3.44 -2.05 11.54
CA LEU A 56 -4.78 -2.51 11.94
C LEU A 56 -5.95 -1.97 11.10
N GLN A 57 -5.76 -0.90 10.30
CA GLN A 57 -6.88 -0.38 9.50
C GLN A 57 -7.40 -1.47 8.55
N ALA A 58 -8.72 -1.47 8.33
CA ALA A 58 -9.40 -2.52 7.58
C ALA A 58 -8.81 -2.70 6.18
N GLN A 59 -8.54 -1.61 5.48
CA GLN A 59 -8.03 -1.58 4.11
C GLN A 59 -6.71 -0.80 4.01
N ARG A 60 -5.87 -1.16 3.04
CA ARG A 60 -4.65 -0.41 2.68
C ARG A 60 -4.53 -0.27 1.18
N GLN A 61 -4.12 0.93 0.77
CA GLN A 61 -3.83 1.21 -0.63
C GLN A 61 -2.34 0.97 -0.90
N VAL A 62 -2.04 0.18 -1.92
CA VAL A 62 -0.68 -0.03 -2.42
C VAL A 62 -0.69 0.09 -3.93
N TYR A 63 0.29 0.79 -4.48
CA TYR A 63 0.56 0.73 -5.91
C TYR A 63 1.57 -0.38 -6.16
N ALA A 64 1.30 -1.24 -7.14
CA ALA A 64 2.18 -2.33 -7.50
C ALA A 64 2.47 -2.34 -9.00
N ARG A 65 3.71 -2.68 -9.37
CA ARG A 65 4.11 -3.01 -10.73
C ARG A 65 4.98 -4.26 -10.74
N VAL A 66 4.55 -5.30 -11.45
CA VAL A 66 5.29 -6.54 -11.64
C VAL A 66 6.04 -6.53 -12.95
N SER A 67 7.19 -7.18 -12.97
CA SER A 67 8.03 -7.43 -14.14
C SER A 67 8.57 -8.86 -14.03
N VAL A 68 8.39 -9.65 -15.08
CA VAL A 68 8.93 -11.00 -15.19
C VAL A 68 9.79 -11.04 -16.43
N VAL A 69 11.05 -11.44 -16.27
CA VAL A 69 11.98 -11.62 -17.38
C VAL A 69 12.62 -12.99 -17.33
N SER A 70 12.96 -13.54 -18.49
CA SER A 70 13.83 -14.71 -18.59
C SER A 70 14.92 -14.48 -19.60
N TYR A 71 16.08 -15.07 -19.34
CA TYR A 71 17.24 -15.00 -20.21
C TYR A 71 17.55 -16.37 -20.80
N ASP A 72 18.21 -16.40 -21.95
CA ASP A 72 18.78 -17.62 -22.49
C ASP A 72 20.14 -17.97 -21.85
N SER A 73 20.79 -19.03 -22.34
CA SER A 73 22.09 -19.47 -21.83
C SER A 73 23.24 -18.50 -22.16
N SER A 74 23.07 -17.63 -23.15
CA SER A 74 24.03 -16.58 -23.49
C SER A 74 23.82 -15.30 -22.67
N GLY A 75 22.71 -15.21 -21.94
CA GLY A 75 22.33 -14.05 -21.14
C GLY A 75 21.41 -13.08 -21.88
N GLU A 76 20.99 -13.39 -23.10
CA GLU A 76 20.11 -12.54 -23.90
C GLU A 76 18.65 -12.67 -23.43
N LEU A 77 17.89 -11.57 -23.55
CA LEU A 77 16.50 -11.50 -23.11
C LEU A 77 15.62 -12.36 -24.01
N LYS A 78 14.96 -13.37 -23.44
CA LYS A 78 14.09 -14.30 -24.17
C LYS A 78 12.60 -14.05 -23.93
N TYR A 79 12.26 -13.55 -22.75
CA TYR A 79 10.89 -13.24 -22.37
C TYR A 79 10.90 -12.03 -21.46
N GLU A 80 9.92 -11.15 -21.65
CA GLU A 80 9.67 -10.04 -20.77
C GLU A 80 8.18 -9.74 -20.73
N LYS A 81 7.66 -9.50 -19.53
CA LYS A 81 6.30 -9.04 -19.31
C LYS A 81 6.25 -8.11 -18.12
N HIS A 82 5.55 -6.99 -18.27
CA HIS A 82 5.32 -6.06 -17.18
C HIS A 82 3.84 -5.71 -17.07
N THR A 83 3.41 -5.42 -15.84
CA THR A 83 2.15 -4.71 -15.64
C THR A 83 2.38 -3.20 -15.73
N LYS A 84 1.29 -2.45 -15.86
CA LYS A 84 1.29 -1.03 -15.49
C LYS A 84 1.41 -0.89 -13.96
N MET A 85 1.69 0.32 -13.50
CA MET A 85 1.57 0.66 -12.09
C MET A 85 0.08 0.71 -11.74
N THR A 86 -0.38 -0.19 -10.89
CA THR A 86 -1.81 -0.34 -10.58
C THR A 86 -2.04 -0.09 -9.10
N LYS A 87 -3.08 0.68 -8.77
CA LYS A 87 -3.54 0.88 -7.39
C LYS A 87 -4.36 -0.33 -6.95
N LEU A 88 -3.99 -0.92 -5.82
CA LEU A 88 -4.65 -2.07 -5.20
C LEU A 88 -5.14 -1.67 -3.82
N SER A 89 -6.38 -2.05 -3.50
CA SER A 89 -6.95 -1.95 -2.16
C SER A 89 -6.89 -3.34 -1.54
N LEU A 90 -6.12 -3.51 -0.48
CA LEU A 90 -5.94 -4.80 0.19
C LEU A 90 -6.45 -4.74 1.64
N GLY A 91 -7.45 -5.57 1.90
CA GLY A 91 -7.96 -5.92 3.22
C GLY A 91 -7.02 -6.80 4.02
N LYS A 92 -7.48 -7.21 5.20
CA LYS A 92 -6.77 -8.19 6.04
C LYS A 92 -6.75 -9.54 5.33
N ASP A 93 -5.56 -10.08 5.07
CA ASP A 93 -5.33 -11.37 4.40
C ASP A 93 -5.96 -11.47 2.99
N GLU A 94 -6.34 -10.32 2.42
CA GLU A 94 -6.85 -10.23 1.06
C GLU A 94 -5.71 -10.48 0.06
N GLU A 95 -6.03 -11.27 -0.96
CA GLU A 95 -5.12 -11.64 -2.04
C GLU A 95 -5.67 -11.16 -3.37
N THR A 96 -4.78 -10.69 -4.24
CA THR A 96 -5.11 -10.20 -5.58
C THR A 96 -4.12 -10.74 -6.59
N LEU A 97 -4.63 -11.19 -7.74
CA LEU A 97 -3.80 -11.57 -8.88
C LEU A 97 -3.11 -10.33 -9.45
N LEU A 98 -1.78 -10.34 -9.51
CA LEU A 98 -0.99 -9.29 -10.14
C LEU A 98 -0.77 -9.55 -11.64
N MET A 99 -0.44 -10.79 -12.01
CA MET A 99 -0.06 -11.15 -13.37
C MET A 99 -0.22 -12.65 -13.60
N THR A 100 -0.65 -13.01 -14.81
CA THR A 100 -0.46 -14.36 -15.37
C THR A 100 0.77 -14.36 -16.28
N VAL A 101 1.75 -15.19 -15.96
CA VAL A 101 2.93 -15.45 -16.78
C VAL A 101 2.53 -16.32 -17.98
N ASP A 102 3.05 -15.99 -19.15
CA ASP A 102 2.69 -16.72 -20.37
C ASP A 102 3.42 -18.06 -20.43
N ARG A 103 2.80 -19.06 -21.05
CA ARG A 103 3.36 -20.42 -21.18
C ARG A 103 4.70 -20.47 -21.94
N GLN A 104 5.00 -19.44 -22.74
CA GLN A 104 6.25 -19.31 -23.49
C GLN A 104 7.44 -18.85 -22.63
N ALA A 105 7.19 -18.38 -21.41
CA ALA A 105 8.25 -17.96 -20.50
C ALA A 105 9.09 -19.18 -20.09
N THR A 106 10.41 -19.06 -20.22
CA THR A 106 11.31 -20.17 -19.89
C THR A 106 12.08 -19.89 -18.61
N PHE A 107 12.28 -20.91 -17.80
CA PHE A 107 13.03 -20.76 -16.56
C PHE A 107 14.54 -20.64 -16.83
N PRO A 108 15.29 -19.92 -15.97
CA PRO A 108 14.84 -19.27 -14.74
C PRO A 108 14.05 -17.96 -14.98
N LEU A 109 12.97 -17.76 -14.21
CA LEU A 109 12.21 -16.51 -14.21
C LEU A 109 12.79 -15.54 -13.18
N HIS A 110 13.05 -14.32 -13.59
CA HIS A 110 13.45 -13.22 -12.72
C HIS A 110 12.22 -12.34 -12.51
N VAL A 111 11.62 -12.46 -11.34
CA VAL A 111 10.45 -11.68 -10.95
C VAL A 111 10.92 -10.45 -10.18
N SER A 112 10.45 -9.27 -10.56
CA SER A 112 10.61 -8.02 -9.83
C SER A 112 9.24 -7.41 -9.60
N VAL A 113 8.96 -7.01 -8.36
CA VAL A 113 7.75 -6.33 -7.95
C VAL A 113 8.16 -5.01 -7.29
N ASN A 114 7.66 -3.92 -7.84
CA ASN A 114 7.86 -2.58 -7.29
C ASN A 114 6.59 -2.20 -6.55
N PHE A 115 6.73 -1.81 -5.29
CA PHE A 115 5.61 -1.28 -4.51
C PHE A 115 5.82 0.19 -4.21
N LEU A 116 4.72 0.93 -4.26
CA LEU A 116 4.64 2.26 -3.69
C LEU A 116 3.51 2.27 -2.67
N TYR A 117 3.88 2.56 -1.43
CA TYR A 117 2.95 2.71 -0.33
C TYR A 117 2.20 4.04 -0.43
N VAL A 118 0.91 4.01 -0.11
CA VAL A 118 0.08 5.20 0.06
C VAL A 118 -0.19 5.39 1.55
N PRO A 119 0.36 6.44 2.18
CA PRO A 119 0.02 6.75 3.57
C PRO A 119 -1.49 6.97 3.70
N PRO A 120 -2.11 6.57 4.82
CA PRO A 120 -3.48 6.96 5.08
C PRO A 120 -3.57 8.49 5.02
N PRO A 121 -4.70 9.04 4.55
CA PRO A 121 -4.91 10.47 4.63
C PRO A 121 -4.74 10.90 6.10
N PRO A 122 -4.15 12.08 6.36
CA PRO A 122 -4.10 12.61 7.72
C PRO A 122 -5.52 12.61 8.26
N SER A 123 -5.71 12.10 9.47
CA SER A 123 -7.00 12.15 10.15
C SER A 123 -7.44 13.61 10.16
N GLN A 124 -8.59 13.90 9.54
CA GLN A 124 -9.29 15.15 9.83
C GLN A 124 -9.72 15.03 11.30
N SER A 125 -8.84 15.46 12.21
CA SER A 125 -9.27 15.84 13.55
C SER A 125 -10.40 16.84 13.32
N GLY A 126 -11.59 16.50 13.81
CA GLY A 126 -12.78 17.33 13.63
C GLY A 126 -12.43 18.79 13.90
N THR A 127 -12.89 19.67 13.03
CA THR A 127 -13.01 21.09 13.33
C THR A 127 -13.81 21.21 14.62
N SER A 128 -13.11 21.25 15.76
CA SER A 128 -13.62 21.93 16.92
C SER A 128 -13.91 23.35 16.43
N GLN A 129 -15.19 23.66 16.26
CA GLN A 129 -15.64 25.02 16.11
C GLN A 129 -15.11 25.77 17.32
N THR A 130 -14.02 26.52 17.15
CA THR A 130 -13.70 27.62 18.04
C THR A 130 -14.83 28.62 17.85
N LYS A 131 -15.86 28.54 18.71
CA LYS A 131 -16.79 29.65 18.89
C LYS A 131 -15.93 30.85 19.29
N GLU A 132 -15.81 31.82 18.40
CA GLU A 132 -15.39 33.15 18.78
C GLU A 132 -16.20 33.60 19.99
N PRO A 133 -15.56 34.14 21.05
CA PRO A 133 -16.30 34.74 22.14
C PRO A 133 -17.13 35.91 21.60
N PRO A 134 -18.38 36.10 22.06
CA PRO A 134 -19.19 37.22 21.61
C PRO A 134 -18.51 38.54 21.97
N SER A 135 -18.43 39.42 20.97
CA SER A 135 -17.95 40.80 21.10
C SER A 135 -18.67 41.53 22.23
N PRO A 136 -17.98 42.28 23.11
CA PRO A 136 -18.64 43.03 24.18
C PRO A 136 -19.52 44.12 23.56
N ALA A 137 -20.82 44.02 23.83
CA ALA A 137 -21.80 45.02 23.46
C ALA A 137 -21.41 46.38 24.05
N ALA A 138 -21.41 47.41 23.21
CA ALA A 138 -21.25 48.80 23.64
C ALA A 138 -22.38 49.17 24.61
N ASN A 139 -22.00 49.41 25.87
CA ASN A 139 -22.88 50.02 26.87
C ASN A 139 -23.19 51.45 26.40
N GLN A 140 -24.42 51.70 25.94
CA GLN A 140 -24.99 53.04 25.92
C GLN A 140 -25.71 53.25 27.24
N ASP A 141 -25.09 54.08 28.09
CA ASP A 141 -25.65 54.58 29.33
C ASP A 141 -27.06 55.17 29.11
N ARG A 142 -28.04 54.58 29.80
CA ARG A 142 -29.29 55.25 30.14
C ARG A 142 -29.04 56.07 31.40
N HIS A 143 -29.03 57.39 31.28
CA HIS A 143 -29.27 58.26 32.44
C HIS A 143 -30.78 58.49 32.56
N VAL A 144 -31.29 58.25 33.77
CA VAL A 144 -32.70 58.25 34.15
C VAL A 144 -33.18 59.67 34.49
N GLU A 145 -34.45 59.89 34.16
CA GLU A 145 -35.43 60.95 34.46
C GLU A 145 -35.20 61.98 35.59
N GLY A 146 -35.71 63.20 35.38
CA GLY A 146 -36.79 63.72 36.23
C GLY A 146 -36.58 65.01 37.05
N SER A 147 -37.21 66.09 36.57
CA SER A 147 -37.90 67.20 37.29
C SER A 147 -37.20 68.10 38.32
N LEU A 148 -37.30 69.42 38.04
CA LEU A 148 -38.01 70.41 38.85
C LEU A 148 -38.83 71.32 37.92
#